data_AF-A0A8J8DVZ9-F1
#
_entry.id   AF-A0A8J8DVZ9-F1
#
_cell.length_a   1.000
_cell.length_b   1.000
_cell.length_c   1.000
_cell.angle_alpha   90.00
_cell.angle_beta   90.00
_cell.angle_gamma   90.00
#
_symmetry.space_group_name_H-M   'P 1'
#
loop_
_entity.id
_entity.type
_entity.pdbx_description
1 polymer ?
#
loop_
_entity_poly.entity_id
_entity_poly.type
_entity_poly.pdbx_seq_one_letter_code
_entity_poly.pdbx_strand_id
1 'polypeptide(L)'
;MKWVTREHVHVDRVACPWLIKRFIDPEAEFIFVPRDTDPATITEGIPFDFKGVELGHHDGKCSFDAFVEKYNITDPAVLKIAEIVREADTHVENPQPLAVALDILARGYRMICENDHETLEKEFYLYDAMYAYFKKQIEEGEA
;
A
#
# COMPACT_ATOMS: atom_id res chain seq x y z
N MET A 1 -4.15 -11.99 -11.09
CA MET A 1 -2.74 -12.50 -11.06
C MET A 1 -2.30 -12.68 -9.62
N LYS A 2 -1.28 -13.53 -9.33
CA LYS A 2 -0.73 -13.66 -7.97
C LYS A 2 0.31 -12.57 -7.69
N TRP A 3 0.22 -11.94 -6.53
CA TRP A 3 1.12 -10.89 -6.04
C TRP A 3 1.68 -11.34 -4.70
N VAL A 4 3.00 -11.28 -4.54
CA VAL A 4 3.68 -11.89 -3.39
C VAL A 4 4.37 -10.82 -2.57
N THR A 5 4.13 -10.81 -1.26
CA THR A 5 4.86 -9.97 -0.30
C THR A 5 5.04 -10.71 1.02
N ARG A 6 5.74 -10.07 1.96
CA ARG A 6 6.05 -10.67 3.26
C ARG A 6 4.84 -10.58 4.20
N GLU A 7 4.70 -11.58 5.06
CA GLU A 7 3.70 -11.62 6.14
C GLU A 7 3.88 -10.49 7.16
N HIS A 8 2.87 -10.30 8.02
CA HIS A 8 2.76 -9.18 8.95
C HIS A 8 2.76 -7.85 8.23
N VAL A 9 1.75 -7.67 7.37
CA VAL A 9 1.56 -6.47 6.55
C VAL A 9 1.42 -5.23 7.42
N HIS A 10 1.87 -4.11 6.87
CA HIS A 10 1.81 -2.79 7.48
C HIS A 10 1.76 -1.77 6.34
N VAL A 11 1.18 -0.58 6.58
CA VAL A 11 1.11 0.59 5.69
C VAL A 11 1.28 0.23 4.20
N ASP A 12 2.51 0.21 3.66
CA ASP A 12 2.76 -0.01 2.23
C ASP A 12 2.33 -1.39 1.72
N ARG A 13 2.51 -2.45 2.51
CA ARG A 13 2.05 -3.82 2.19
C ARG A 13 0.54 -4.03 2.33
N VAL A 14 -0.21 -3.01 2.74
CA VAL A 14 -1.68 -2.97 2.68
C VAL A 14 -2.15 -2.04 1.58
N ALA A 15 -1.54 -0.85 1.48
CA ALA A 15 -1.83 0.15 0.48
C ALA A 15 -1.59 -0.36 -0.94
N CYS A 16 -0.47 -1.07 -1.19
CA CYS A 16 -0.17 -1.66 -2.49
C CYS A 16 -1.25 -2.67 -2.93
N PRO A 17 -1.65 -3.67 -2.11
CA PRO A 17 -2.79 -4.53 -2.43
C PRO A 17 -4.10 -3.79 -2.73
N TRP A 18 -4.41 -2.72 -2.01
CA TRP A 18 -5.59 -1.89 -2.31
C TRP A 18 -5.48 -1.24 -3.69
N LEU A 19 -4.34 -0.60 -3.98
CA LEU A 19 -4.06 0.03 -5.26
C LEU A 19 -4.15 -0.96 -6.41
N ILE A 20 -3.56 -2.15 -6.22
CA ILE A 20 -3.62 -3.25 -7.19
C ILE A 20 -5.07 -3.63 -7.47
N LYS A 21 -5.87 -3.92 -6.44
CA LYS A 21 -7.27 -4.35 -6.58
C LYS A 21 -8.17 -3.30 -7.22
N ARG A 22 -7.89 -2.01 -7.02
CA ARG A 22 -8.77 -0.92 -7.48
C ARG A 22 -8.37 -0.35 -8.85
N PHE A 23 -7.08 -0.34 -9.19
CA PHE A 23 -6.58 0.38 -10.35
C PHE A 23 -5.77 -0.47 -11.34
N ILE A 24 -5.33 -1.68 -10.96
CA ILE A 24 -4.40 -2.48 -11.79
C ILE A 24 -5.01 -3.84 -12.17
N ASP A 25 -5.41 -4.64 -11.19
CA ASP A 25 -5.89 -6.02 -11.37
C ASP A 25 -6.99 -6.33 -10.33
N PRO A 26 -8.28 -6.18 -10.67
CA PRO A 26 -9.40 -6.51 -9.79
C PRO A 26 -9.43 -7.98 -9.33
N GLU A 27 -8.84 -8.88 -10.12
CA GLU A 27 -8.76 -10.32 -9.84
C GLU A 27 -7.40 -10.70 -9.21
N ALA A 28 -6.68 -9.73 -8.62
CA ALA A 28 -5.43 -10.00 -7.93
C ALA A 28 -5.61 -10.93 -6.73
N GLU A 29 -4.70 -11.88 -6.56
CA GLU A 29 -4.59 -12.72 -5.37
C GLU A 29 -3.29 -12.38 -4.65
N PHE A 30 -3.32 -12.26 -3.32
CA PHE A 30 -2.16 -11.91 -2.52
C PHE A 30 -1.63 -13.13 -1.78
N ILE A 31 -0.33 -13.35 -1.86
CA ILE A 31 0.36 -14.43 -1.16
C ILE A 31 1.33 -13.81 -0.17
N PHE A 32 1.22 -14.22 1.10
CA PHE A 32 2.09 -13.79 2.17
C PHE A 32 3.12 -14.87 2.47
N VAL A 33 4.40 -14.51 2.39
CA VAL A 33 5.53 -15.41 2.65
C VAL A 33 6.30 -14.98 3.90
N PRO A 34 7.08 -15.86 4.54
CA PRO A 34 7.92 -15.50 5.69
C PRO A 34 8.83 -14.31 5.39
N ARG A 35 9.10 -13.49 6.41
CA ARG A 35 9.82 -12.21 6.25
C ARG A 35 11.24 -12.35 5.68
N ASP A 36 11.89 -13.50 5.89
CA ASP A 36 13.23 -13.86 5.45
C ASP A 36 13.28 -14.53 4.06
N THR A 37 12.13 -14.64 3.39
CA THR A 37 12.06 -15.18 2.02
C THR A 37 12.89 -14.34 1.06
N ASP A 38 13.77 -15.00 0.30
CA ASP A 38 14.50 -14.39 -0.81
C ASP A 38 13.55 -14.21 -2.02
N PRO A 39 13.33 -12.99 -2.52
CA PRO A 39 12.44 -12.76 -3.67
C PRO A 39 12.86 -13.53 -4.93
N ALA A 40 14.15 -13.88 -5.08
CA ALA A 40 14.63 -14.67 -6.22
C ALA A 40 14.09 -16.12 -6.21
N THR A 41 13.58 -16.59 -5.07
CA THR A 41 12.97 -17.93 -4.95
C THR A 41 11.49 -17.96 -5.31
N ILE A 42 10.86 -16.78 -5.48
CA ILE A 42 9.46 -16.66 -5.86
C ILE A 42 9.34 -16.92 -7.37
N THR A 43 8.89 -18.11 -7.72
CA THR A 43 8.71 -18.56 -9.11
C THR A 43 7.28 -18.42 -9.62
N GLU A 44 6.31 -18.26 -8.71
CA GLU A 44 4.91 -18.00 -9.03
C GLU A 44 4.45 -16.66 -8.44
N GLY A 45 4.03 -15.74 -9.31
CA GLY A 45 3.51 -14.43 -8.93
C GLY A 45 4.55 -13.31 -9.00
N ILE A 46 4.09 -12.08 -8.78
CA ILE A 46 4.90 -10.86 -8.89
C ILE A 46 5.33 -10.44 -7.48
N PRO A 47 6.63 -10.47 -7.14
CA PRO A 47 7.10 -10.00 -5.85
C PRO A 47 7.06 -8.48 -5.76
N PHE A 48 6.60 -7.95 -4.63
CA PHE A 48 6.61 -6.52 -4.33
C PHE A 48 6.92 -6.26 -2.84
N ASP A 49 7.38 -5.06 -2.52
CA ASP A 49 7.92 -4.69 -1.21
C ASP A 49 9.04 -5.64 -0.72
N PHE A 50 9.91 -6.05 -1.66
CA PHE A 50 11.17 -6.69 -1.33
C PHE A 50 12.34 -5.77 -1.67
N LYS A 51 13.48 -5.97 -1.01
CA LYS A 51 14.69 -5.23 -1.37
C LYS A 51 15.15 -5.64 -2.77
N GLY A 52 15.33 -4.67 -3.66
CA GLY A 52 15.92 -4.88 -4.97
C GLY A 52 14.97 -5.42 -6.04
N VAL A 53 13.68 -5.60 -5.76
CA VAL A 53 12.68 -5.88 -6.80
C VAL A 53 12.17 -4.59 -7.44
N GLU A 54 11.68 -4.67 -8.66
CA GLU A 54 11.16 -3.52 -9.41
C GLU A 54 10.06 -2.78 -8.66
N LEU A 55 9.14 -3.51 -8.03
CA LEU A 55 8.02 -2.98 -7.25
C LEU A 55 8.34 -2.94 -5.74
N GLY A 56 9.49 -2.37 -5.41
CA GLY A 56 9.95 -2.17 -4.04
C GLY A 56 10.26 -0.69 -3.77
N HIS A 57 10.95 -0.44 -2.66
CA HIS A 57 11.43 0.89 -2.30
C HIS A 57 12.63 1.30 -3.16
N HIS A 58 12.57 2.50 -3.75
CA HIS A 58 13.64 3.07 -4.58
C HIS A 58 13.80 4.56 -4.31
N ASP A 59 15.04 5.05 -4.19
CA ASP A 59 15.37 6.49 -4.11
C ASP A 59 14.53 7.29 -3.09
N GLY A 60 14.27 6.71 -1.91
CA GLY A 60 13.46 7.33 -0.85
C GLY A 60 11.95 7.25 -1.05
N LYS A 61 11.48 6.58 -2.10
CA LYS A 61 10.08 6.26 -2.37
C LYS A 61 9.71 4.88 -1.82
N CYS A 62 8.44 4.71 -1.47
CA CYS A 62 7.88 3.42 -1.03
C CYS A 62 7.41 2.59 -2.22
N SER A 63 6.99 1.34 -1.99
CA SER A 63 6.52 0.47 -3.07
C SER A 63 5.25 1.02 -3.73
N PHE A 64 4.36 1.69 -2.98
CA PHE A 64 3.17 2.34 -3.53
C PHE A 64 3.53 3.32 -4.66
N ASP A 65 4.60 4.08 -4.48
CA ASP A 65 5.10 5.00 -5.50
C ASP A 65 5.61 4.26 -6.74
N ALA A 66 6.32 3.14 -6.55
CA ALA A 66 6.78 2.31 -7.65
C ALA A 66 5.60 1.76 -8.48
N PHE A 67 4.48 1.43 -7.84
CA PHE A 67 3.25 1.06 -8.54
C PHE A 67 2.62 2.22 -9.30
N VAL A 68 2.49 3.39 -8.66
CA VAL A 68 1.96 4.60 -9.31
C VAL A 68 2.75 4.94 -10.57
N GLU A 69 4.08 4.86 -10.51
CA GLU A 69 4.99 5.13 -11.63
C GLU A 69 4.91 4.06 -12.71
N LYS A 70 5.04 2.77 -12.34
CA LYS A 70 5.04 1.65 -13.30
C LYS A 70 3.74 1.57 -14.10
N TYR A 71 2.61 1.83 -13.45
CA TYR A 71 1.28 1.72 -14.06
C TYR A 71 0.73 3.07 -14.54
N ASN A 72 1.52 4.15 -14.49
CA ASN A 72 1.15 5.50 -14.93
C ASN A 72 -0.20 5.95 -14.34
N ILE A 73 -0.36 5.78 -13.02
CA ILE A 73 -1.58 6.17 -12.31
C ILE A 73 -1.53 7.68 -12.07
N THR A 74 -2.43 8.41 -12.71
CA THR A 74 -2.48 9.88 -12.65
C THR A 74 -3.71 10.41 -11.91
N ASP A 75 -4.47 9.56 -11.23
CA ASP A 75 -5.64 9.97 -10.46
C ASP A 75 -5.22 10.87 -9.28
N PRO A 76 -5.67 12.13 -9.19
CA PRO A 76 -5.18 13.05 -8.17
C PRO A 76 -5.47 12.61 -6.72
N ALA A 77 -6.56 11.89 -6.48
CA ALA A 77 -6.88 11.40 -5.14
C ALA A 77 -5.95 10.25 -4.75
N VAL A 78 -5.61 9.37 -5.70
CA VAL A 78 -4.58 8.34 -5.50
C VAL A 78 -3.21 8.97 -5.24
N LEU A 79 -2.85 10.02 -5.97
CA LEU A 79 -1.59 10.74 -5.74
C LEU A 79 -1.53 11.35 -4.33
N LYS A 80 -2.67 11.85 -3.81
CA LYS A 80 -2.74 12.34 -2.43
C LYS A 80 -2.54 11.22 -1.40
N ILE A 81 -3.12 10.04 -1.65
CA ILE A 81 -2.88 8.86 -0.82
C ILE A 81 -1.42 8.42 -0.90
N ALA A 82 -0.78 8.48 -2.07
CA ALA A 82 0.63 8.14 -2.24
C ALA A 82 1.55 8.98 -1.35
N GLU A 83 1.28 10.30 -1.22
CA GLU A 83 2.01 11.16 -0.28
C GLU A 83 1.89 10.69 1.17
N ILE A 84 0.67 10.39 1.62
CA ILE A 84 0.38 9.97 2.99
C ILE A 84 1.03 8.61 3.30
N VAL A 85 0.89 7.65 2.39
CA VAL A 85 1.48 6.30 2.51
C VAL A 85 2.99 6.39 2.58
N ARG A 86 3.62 7.19 1.70
CA ARG A 86 5.08 7.37 1.68
C ARG A 86 5.60 7.89 3.02
N GLU A 87 4.98 8.92 3.58
CA GLU A 87 5.39 9.47 4.88
C GLU A 87 5.15 8.50 6.04
N ALA A 88 4.04 7.76 6.01
CA ALA A 88 3.73 6.76 7.03
C ALA A 88 4.71 5.58 7.00
N ASP A 89 5.22 5.21 5.83
CA ASP A 89 6.09 4.04 5.68
C ASP A 89 7.60 4.36 5.82
N THR A 90 8.03 5.53 5.32
CA THR A 90 9.48 5.87 5.23
C THR A 90 10.08 6.55 6.48
N HIS A 91 9.32 6.66 7.58
CA HIS A 91 9.79 7.19 8.87
C HIS A 91 10.49 8.56 8.76
N VAL A 92 9.82 9.52 8.12
CA VAL A 92 10.30 10.91 8.01
C VAL A 92 10.32 11.62 9.37
N GLU A 93 11.15 12.64 9.54
CA GLU A 93 11.36 13.33 10.83
C GLU A 93 10.10 14.04 11.35
N ASN A 94 9.33 14.65 10.46
CA ASN A 94 8.11 15.41 10.80
C ASN A 94 6.96 15.00 9.86
N PRO A 95 6.37 13.81 10.05
CA PRO A 95 5.31 13.32 9.19
C PRO A 95 4.04 14.16 9.37
N GLN A 96 3.27 14.31 8.29
CA GLN A 96 1.97 14.96 8.32
C GLN A 96 1.00 14.20 9.26
N PRO A 97 0.02 14.89 9.87
CA PRO A 97 -0.90 14.27 10.82
C PRO A 97 -1.64 13.04 10.28
N LEU A 98 -2.00 13.04 8.98
CA LEU A 98 -2.68 11.91 8.36
C LEU A 98 -1.77 10.68 8.19
N ALA A 99 -0.47 10.87 7.96
CA ALA A 99 0.49 9.77 7.91
C ALA A 99 0.66 9.13 9.30
N VAL A 100 0.71 9.95 10.36
CA VAL A 100 0.72 9.47 11.76
C VAL A 100 -0.56 8.70 12.08
N ALA A 101 -1.72 9.23 11.66
CA ALA A 101 -2.99 8.55 11.87
C ALA A 101 -3.04 7.19 11.13
N LEU A 102 -2.54 7.14 9.90
CA LEU A 102 -2.47 5.91 9.11
C LEU A 102 -1.56 4.85 9.77
N ASP A 103 -0.39 5.23 10.26
CA ASP A 103 0.50 4.32 11.01
C ASP A 103 -0.17 3.78 12.28
N ILE A 104 -0.86 4.64 13.05
CA ILE A 104 -1.61 4.20 14.25
C ILE A 104 -2.70 3.19 13.86
N LEU A 105 -3.47 3.47 12.80
CA LEU A 105 -4.51 2.57 12.32
C LEU A 105 -3.94 1.24 11.85
N ALA A 106 -2.89 1.24 11.02
CA ALA A 106 -2.23 0.03 10.54
C ALA A 106 -1.70 -0.84 11.70
N ARG A 107 -1.10 -0.23 12.72
CA ARG A 107 -0.71 -0.94 13.95
C ARG A 107 -1.91 -1.53 14.68
N GLY A 108 -3.00 -0.76 14.78
CA GLY A 108 -4.24 -1.19 15.42
C GLY A 108 -4.88 -2.38 14.73
N TYR A 109 -4.99 -2.35 13.40
CA TYR A 109 -5.55 -3.45 12.60
C TYR A 109 -4.77 -4.75 12.80
N ARG A 110 -3.42 -4.70 12.84
CA ARG A 110 -2.59 -5.87 13.16
C ARG A 110 -2.86 -6.46 14.55
N MET A 111 -3.37 -5.68 15.50
CA MET A 111 -3.70 -6.16 16.85
C MET A 111 -5.09 -6.80 16.93
N ILE A 112 -5.99 -6.46 16.01
CA ILE A 112 -7.41 -6.91 16.05
C ILE A 112 -7.78 -7.87 14.92
N CYS A 113 -6.87 -8.14 13.99
CA CYS A 113 -7.05 -9.12 12.92
C CYS A 113 -6.24 -10.38 13.19
N GLU A 114 -6.76 -11.51 12.77
CA GLU A 114 -6.17 -12.83 12.96
C GLU A 114 -5.02 -13.10 11.99
N ASN A 115 -5.06 -12.53 10.78
CA ASN A 115 -4.07 -12.74 9.74
C ASN A 115 -4.04 -11.58 8.71
N ASP A 116 -3.04 -11.61 7.83
CA ASP A 116 -2.81 -10.55 6.84
C ASP A 116 -3.93 -10.41 5.80
N HIS A 117 -4.64 -11.50 5.46
CA HIS A 117 -5.78 -11.42 4.54
C HIS A 117 -6.95 -10.65 5.17
N GLU A 118 -7.25 -10.91 6.44
CA GLU A 118 -8.27 -10.17 7.17
C GLU A 118 -7.87 -8.69 7.35
N THR A 119 -6.58 -8.43 7.61
CA THR A 119 -6.05 -7.05 7.64
C THR A 119 -6.30 -6.33 6.32
N LEU A 120 -5.98 -6.95 5.18
CA LEU A 120 -6.28 -6.37 3.87
C LEU A 120 -7.78 -6.11 3.70
N GLU A 121 -8.63 -7.10 3.97
CA GLU A 121 -10.08 -6.97 3.78
C GLU A 121 -10.66 -5.79 4.56
N LYS A 122 -10.26 -5.63 5.83
CA LYS A 122 -10.77 -4.56 6.69
C LYS A 122 -10.16 -3.19 6.35
N GLU A 123 -8.85 -3.13 6.10
CA GLU A 123 -8.20 -1.87 5.76
C GLU A 123 -8.53 -1.39 4.34
N PHE A 124 -8.96 -2.25 3.42
CA PHE A 124 -9.42 -1.80 2.11
C PHE A 124 -10.57 -0.81 2.21
N TYR A 125 -11.48 -0.97 3.18
CA TYR A 125 -12.53 0.03 3.42
C TYR A 125 -11.99 1.36 3.95
N LEU A 126 -10.89 1.34 4.72
CA LEU A 126 -10.20 2.56 5.15
C LEU A 126 -9.63 3.31 3.92
N TYR A 127 -8.90 2.62 3.04
CA TYR A 127 -8.36 3.23 1.83
C TYR A 127 -9.47 3.66 0.85
N ASP A 128 -10.55 2.90 0.72
CA ASP A 128 -11.73 3.29 -0.06
C ASP A 128 -12.36 4.57 0.49
N ALA A 129 -12.45 4.71 1.82
CA ALA A 129 -12.96 5.92 2.47
C ALA A 129 -12.04 7.13 2.27
N MET A 130 -10.72 6.95 2.40
CA MET A 130 -9.73 7.99 2.10
C MET A 130 -9.81 8.44 0.65
N TYR A 131 -9.89 7.50 -0.29
CA TYR A 131 -10.00 7.81 -1.72
C TYR A 131 -11.30 8.55 -2.03
N ALA A 132 -12.44 8.09 -1.52
CA ALA A 132 -13.72 8.78 -1.71
C ALA A 132 -13.68 10.22 -1.16
N TYR A 133 -13.07 10.41 0.01
CA TYR A 133 -12.91 11.73 0.62
C TYR A 133 -12.05 12.67 -0.24
N PHE A 134 -10.82 12.28 -0.58
CA PHE A 134 -9.93 13.14 -1.36
C PHE A 134 -10.47 13.42 -2.75
N LYS A 135 -11.08 12.40 -3.38
CA LYS A 135 -11.74 12.58 -4.68
C LYS A 135 -12.82 13.65 -4.61
N LYS A 136 -13.66 13.60 -3.57
CA LYS A 136 -14.72 14.58 -3.36
C LYS A 136 -14.16 15.99 -3.15
N GLN A 137 -13.12 16.15 -2.32
CA GLN A 137 -12.46 17.45 -2.12
C GLN A 137 -11.85 18.02 -3.40
N ILE A 138 -11.21 17.17 -4.21
CA ILE A 138 -10.62 17.58 -5.50
C ILE A 138 -11.72 18.03 -6.48
N GLU A 139 -12.85 17.31 -6.53
CA GLU A 139 -14.01 17.67 -7.36
C GLU A 139 -14.65 19.01 -6.92
N GLU A 140 -14.58 19.33 -5.62
CA GLU A 140 -15.11 20.57 -5.03
C GLU A 140 -14.10 21.73 -5.06
N GLY A 141 -12.84 21.47 -5.44
CA GLY A 141 -11.77 22.48 -5.48
C GLY A 141 -11.22 22.87 -4.12
N GLU A 142 -11.33 21.99 -3.13
CA GLU A 142 -10.91 22.20 -1.73
C GLU A 142 -9.56 21.56 -1.39
N ALA A 143 -8.88 20.96 -2.37
CA ALA A 143 -7.66 20.18 -2.23
C ALA A 143 -6.37 21.02 -2.32
#